data_AF-A0A8T7DY62-F1
#
_entry.id   AF-A0A8T7DY62-F1
#
_cell.length_a   1.000
_cell.length_b   1.000
_cell.length_c   1.000
_cell.angle_alpha   90.00
_cell.angle_beta   90.00
_cell.angle_gamma   90.00
#
_symmetry.space_group_name_H-M   'P 1'
#
loop_
_entity.id
_entity.type
_entity.pdbx_description
1 polymer ?
#
loop_
_entity_poly.entity_id
_entity_poly.type
_entity_poly.pdbx_seq_one_letter_code
_entity_poly.pdbx_strand_id
1 'polypeptide(L)' 'LYDAAAPRMPAILAYLDGFELAALPPPEQRLLWLTYAMAETAMAVEKFDARGAVPLALDARRFEPLHETEGMFQPAGD' A
#
# COMPACT_ATOMS: atom_id res chain seq x y z
N LEU A 1 11.75 -4.95 -3.22
CA LEU A 1 10.67 -4.94 -4.24
C LEU A 1 10.64 -3.60 -4.98
N TYR A 2 10.64 -2.47 -4.25
CA TYR A 2 10.68 -1.13 -4.82
C TYR A 2 11.82 -0.94 -5.83
N ASP A 3 13.06 -1.29 -5.45
CA ASP A 3 14.25 -1.14 -6.32
C ASP A 3 14.16 -1.90 -7.64
N ALA A 4 13.42 -3.00 -7.67
CA ALA A 4 13.18 -3.77 -8.90
C ALA A 4 12.05 -3.17 -9.73
N ALA A 5 11.03 -2.61 -9.09
CA ALA A 5 9.85 -2.07 -9.75
C ALA A 5 10.08 -0.65 -10.28
N ALA A 6 10.72 0.24 -9.51
CA ALA A 6 10.87 1.65 -9.84
C ALA A 6 11.49 1.91 -11.24
N PRO A 7 12.57 1.23 -11.66
CA PRO A 7 13.15 1.41 -13.00
C PRO A 7 12.21 0.99 -14.14
N ARG A 8 11.19 0.16 -13.86
CA ARG A 8 10.23 -0.34 -14.84
C ARG A 8 8.98 0.53 -14.95
N MET A 9 8.79 1.50 -14.05
CA MET A 9 7.56 2.32 -14.03
C MET A 9 7.29 3.04 -15.35
N PRO A 10 8.27 3.65 -16.03
CA PRO A 10 8.02 4.27 -17.33
C PRO A 10 7.45 3.29 -18.37
N ALA A 11 7.98 2.06 -18.41
CA ALA A 11 7.52 1.03 -19.34
C ALA A 11 6.13 0.49 -18.97
N ILE A 12 5.83 0.36 -17.67
CA ILE A 12 4.53 -0.08 -17.17
C ILE A 12 3.46 0.97 -17.49
N LEU A 13 3.73 2.25 -17.26
CA LEU A 13 2.80 3.34 -17.58
C LEU A 13 2.54 3.41 -19.09
N ALA A 14 3.59 3.37 -19.91
CA ALA A 14 3.43 3.37 -21.37
C ALA A 14 2.62 2.17 -21.89
N TYR A 15 2.71 1.01 -21.23
CA TYR A 15 1.88 -0.14 -21.56
C TYR A 15 0.42 0.05 -21.14
N LEU A 16 0.17 0.59 -19.94
CA LEU A 16 -1.18 0.85 -19.43
C LEU A 16 -1.90 1.97 -20.20
N ASP A 17 -1.16 2.94 -20.76
CA ASP A 17 -1.70 4.01 -21.61
C ASP A 17 -2.34 3.49 -22.92
N GLY A 18 -2.10 2.23 -23.27
CA GLY A 18 -2.74 1.56 -24.41
C GLY A 18 -4.17 1.07 -24.13
N PHE A 19 -4.68 1.21 -22.90
CA PHE A 19 -5.98 0.70 -22.48
C PHE A 19 -6.90 1.83 -22.03
N GLU A 20 -8.19 1.70 -22.36
CA GLU A 20 -9.23 2.54 -21.76
C GLU A 20 -9.37 2.22 -20.27
N LEU A 21 -9.21 3.22 -19.42
CA LEU A 21 -9.15 3.06 -17.95
C LEU A 21 -10.40 2.37 -17.38
N ALA A 22 -11.58 2.64 -17.94
CA ALA A 22 -12.85 2.05 -17.49
C ALA A 22 -13.07 0.61 -17.99
N ALA A 23 -12.19 0.09 -18.87
CA ALA A 23 -12.34 -1.19 -19.55
C ALA A 23 -11.06 -2.04 -19.52
N LEU A 24 -10.27 -1.92 -18.44
CA LEU A 24 -9.05 -2.70 -18.26
C LEU A 24 -9.35 -4.20 -18.13
N PRO A 25 -8.64 -5.06 -18.88
CA PRO A 25 -8.70 -6.49 -18.62
C PRO A 25 -8.08 -6.83 -17.24
N PRO A 26 -8.40 -8.01 -16.66
CA PRO A 26 -7.99 -8.35 -15.30
C PRO A 26 -6.46 -8.32 -15.00
N PRO A 27 -5.55 -8.70 -15.90
CA PRO A 27 -4.11 -8.55 -15.65
C PRO A 27 -3.66 -7.09 -15.59
N GLU A 28 -4.15 -6.24 -16.48
CA GLU A 28 -3.78 -4.82 -16.56
C GLU A 28 -4.37 -4.04 -15.38
N GLN A 29 -5.59 -4.38 -14.95
CA GLN A 29 -6.16 -3.80 -13.73
C GLN A 29 -5.30 -4.11 -12.49
N ARG A 30 -4.80 -5.35 -12.37
CA ARG A 30 -3.86 -5.71 -11.29
C ARG A 30 -2.55 -4.94 -11.40
N LEU A 31 -2.02 -4.79 -12.61
CA LEU A 31 -0.79 -4.02 -12.85
C LEU A 31 -0.99 -2.53 -12.49
N LEU A 32 -2.16 -1.96 -12.79
CA LEU A 32 -2.53 -0.61 -12.39
C LEU A 32 -2.56 -0.46 -10.87
N TRP A 33 -3.18 -1.39 -10.14
CA TRP A 33 -3.21 -1.34 -8.68
C TRP A 33 -1.82 -1.47 -8.05
N LEU A 34 -0.95 -2.32 -8.62
CA LEU A 34 0.44 -2.40 -8.19
C LEU A 34 1.20 -1.10 -8.46
N THR A 35 0.91 -0.45 -9.59
CA THR A 35 1.49 0.86 -9.94
C THR A 35 1.03 1.96 -8.97
N TYR A 36 -0.25 1.95 -8.57
CA TYR A 36 -0.74 2.85 -7.53
C TYR A 36 -0.10 2.60 -6.16
N ALA A 37 0.04 1.34 -5.73
CA ALA A 37 0.75 1.02 -4.50
C ALA A 37 2.22 1.49 -4.53
N MET A 38 2.87 1.41 -5.70
CA MET A 38 4.23 1.96 -5.89
C MET A 38 4.25 3.49 -5.73
N ALA A 39 3.28 4.20 -6.29
CA ALA A 39 3.18 5.66 -6.15
C ALA A 39 2.98 6.09 -4.69
N GLU A 40 2.11 5.41 -3.95
CA GLU A 40 1.85 5.69 -2.52
C GLU A 40 3.09 5.43 -1.65
N THR A 41 3.90 4.42 -2.01
CA THR A 41 5.09 4.06 -1.24
C THR A 41 6.34 4.86 -1.62
N ALA A 42 6.35 5.52 -2.79
CA ALA A 42 7.50 6.26 -3.30
C ALA A 42 8.01 7.32 -2.32
N MET A 43 7.11 8.07 -1.69
CA MET A 43 7.48 9.10 -0.72
C MET A 43 8.27 8.52 0.47
N ALA A 44 7.81 7.38 1.01
CA ALA A 44 8.44 6.74 2.14
C ALA A 44 9.84 6.21 1.80
N VAL A 45 10.02 5.66 0.59
CA VAL A 45 11.30 5.10 0.15
C VAL A 45 12.27 6.19 -0.29
N GLU A 46 11.85 7.11 -1.16
CA GLU A 46 12.74 8.07 -1.82
C GLU A 46 13.11 9.28 -0.97
N LYS A 47 12.26 9.65 0.00
CA LYS A 47 12.52 10.80 0.88
C LYS A 47 12.95 10.42 2.28
N PHE A 48 12.60 9.23 2.74
CA PHE A 48 12.77 8.81 4.14
C PHE A 48 13.46 7.45 4.30
N ASP A 49 14.13 6.97 3.24
CA ASP A 49 14.91 5.73 3.17
C ASP A 49 14.16 4.48 3.62
N ALA A 50 12.83 4.53 3.69
CA ALA A 50 11.97 3.53 4.32
C ALA A 50 12.41 3.11 5.74
N ARG A 51 13.24 3.92 6.41
CA ARG A 51 13.88 3.61 7.71
C ARG A 51 13.59 4.65 8.79
N GLY A 52 12.74 5.63 8.50
CA GLY A 52 12.30 6.65 9.44
C GLY A 52 10.79 6.85 9.41
N ALA A 53 10.28 7.53 10.43
CA ALA A 53 8.92 8.07 10.40
C ALA A 53 8.88 9.19 9.36
N VAL A 54 7.89 9.18 8.47
CA VAL A 54 7.55 10.35 7.64
C VAL A 54 7.37 11.55 8.58
N PRO A 55 7.88 12.75 8.26
CA PRO A 55 7.69 13.93 9.09
C PRO A 55 6.20 14.11 9.42
N LEU A 56 5.89 14.31 10.71
CA LEU A 56 4.52 14.39 11.25
C LEU A 56 3.72 13.06 11.26
N ALA A 57 4.33 11.93 10.89
CA ALA A 57 3.70 10.64 11.13
C ALA A 57 3.49 10.43 12.64
N LEU A 58 2.37 9.80 12.98
CA LEU A 58 2.15 9.34 14.33
C LEU A 58 3.20 8.29 14.66
N ASP A 59 3.95 8.54 15.73
CA ASP A 59 4.89 7.57 16.27
C ASP A 59 4.15 6.26 16.57
N ALA A 60 4.62 5.16 16.00
CA ALA A 60 4.02 3.84 16.18
C ALA A 60 3.88 3.46 17.67
N ARG A 61 4.75 3.98 18.53
CA ARG A 61 4.71 3.79 19.99
C ARG A 61 3.51 4.47 20.67
N ARG A 62 2.79 5.34 19.97
CA ARG A 62 1.55 5.99 20.45
C ARG A 62 0.30 5.15 20.23
N PHE A 63 0.39 4.05 19.48
CA PHE A 63 -0.73 3.15 19.27
C PHE A 63 -0.69 2.04 20.31
N GLU A 64 -1.79 1.85 21.04
CA GLU A 64 -2.00 0.65 21.86
C GLU A 64 -2.43 -0.49 20.93
N PRO A 65 -1.68 -1.61 20.85
CA PRO A 65 -2.12 -2.76 20.09
C PRO A 65 -3.36 -3.34 20.76
N LEU A 66 -4.53 -3.14 20.16
CA LEU A 66 -5.71 -3.92 20.50
C LEU A 66 -5.51 -5.31 19.90
N HIS A 67 -4.92 -6.21 20.68
CA HIS A 67 -5.05 -7.63 20.40
C HIS A 67 -6.48 -8.01 20.78
N GLU A 68 -7.35 -8.27 19.80
CA GLU A 68 -8.54 -9.05 20.07
C GLU A 68 -8.06 -10.43 20.54
N THR A 69 -7.99 -10.63 21.86
CA THR A 69 -8.00 -11.98 22.40
C THR A 69 -9.35 -12.58 22.01
N GLU A 70 -9.32 -13.53 21.09
CA GLU A 70 -10.43 -14.47 20.91
C GLU A 70 -10.83 -14.99 22.30
N GLY A 71 -12.07 -14.70 22.71
CA GLY A 71 -12.66 -15.29 23.91
C GLY A 71 -13.16 -14.31 24.98
N MET A 72 -13.95 -13.30 24.61
CA MET A 72 -14.83 -12.68 25.61
C MET A 72 -16.10 -12.07 25.01
N PHE A 73 -16.95 -12.91 24.43
CA PHE A 73 -18.39 -12.65 24.49
C PHE A 73 -19.01 -13.68 25.45
N GLN A 74 -19.24 -13.26 26.69
CA GLN A 74 -20.13 -13.94 27.61
C GLN A 74 -21.43 -13.13 27.61
N PRO A 75 -22.54 -13.63 27.03
CA PRO A 75 -23.82 -12.96 27.22
C PRO A 75 -24.15 -13.03 28.71
N ALA A 76 -24.45 -11.88 29.30
CA ALA A 76 -24.95 -11.79 30.67
C ALA A 76 -26.21 -12.64 30.79
N GLY A 77 -26.16 -13.64 31.66
CA GLY A 77 -27.36 -14.32 32.12
C GLY A 77 -28.03 -13.46 33.18
N ASP A 78 -29.34 -13.30 33.02
CA ASP A 78 -30.36 -13.32 34.08
C ASP A 78 -31.62 -13.98 33.49
#